data_AF-A0A7C1Y3L0-F1
#
_entry.id   AF-A0A7C1Y3L0-F1
#
_cell.length_a   1.000
_cell.length_b   1.000
_cell.length_c   1.000
_cell.angle_alpha   90.00
_cell.angle_beta   90.00
_cell.angle_gamma   90.00
#
_symmetry.space_group_name_H-M   'P 1'
#
loop_
_entity.id
_entity.type
_entity.pdbx_description
1 polymer ?
#
loop_
_entity_poly.entity_id
_entity_poly.type
_entity_poly.pdbx_seq_one_letter_code
_entity_poly.pdbx_strand_id
1 'polypeptide(L)'
;MATPPAAAKATPPSYSSRAGAPSPGASSIVGVRLGKHPGMTRVVFDLSAKADYAYVVSKTGTAVAVSFTGVGWRAGAASQRGKGVVSDYSFTKDQSGEGLFTLNANVPVKIKRVFGL
;
A
#
# COMPACT_ATOMS: atom_id res chain seq x y z
N MET A 1 32.79 -31.33 -7.03
CA MET A 1 31.68 -30.71 -6.26
C MET A 1 31.09 -29.62 -7.13
N ALA A 2 29.88 -29.79 -7.64
CA ALA A 2 29.21 -28.78 -8.48
C ALA A 2 28.33 -27.90 -7.59
N THR A 3 28.57 -26.59 -7.64
CA THR A 3 27.75 -25.58 -6.95
C THR A 3 26.37 -25.50 -7.61
N PRO A 4 25.25 -25.49 -6.87
CA PRO A 4 23.94 -25.31 -7.46
C PRO A 4 23.77 -23.86 -7.98
N PRO A 5 23.10 -23.66 -9.13
CA PRO A 5 22.79 -22.32 -9.62
C PRO A 5 21.80 -21.62 -8.69
N ALA A 6 22.07 -20.34 -8.41
CA ALA A 6 21.22 -19.47 -7.61
C ALA A 6 19.80 -19.39 -8.22
N ALA A 7 18.79 -19.55 -7.36
CA ALA A 7 17.39 -19.44 -7.73
C ALA A 7 17.11 -18.06 -8.36
N ALA A 8 16.49 -18.07 -9.55
CA ALA A 8 16.04 -16.87 -10.23
C ALA A 8 15.06 -16.09 -9.35
N LYS A 9 15.46 -14.87 -8.96
CA LYS A 9 14.63 -13.92 -8.22
C LYS A 9 13.43 -13.57 -9.10
N ALA A 10 12.21 -13.89 -8.65
CA ALA A 10 10.98 -13.59 -9.38
C ALA A 10 10.90 -12.10 -9.71
N THR A 11 10.81 -11.77 -10.99
CA THR A 11 10.66 -10.41 -11.50
C THR A 11 9.34 -9.83 -10.97
N PRO A 12 9.36 -8.70 -10.23
CA PRO A 12 8.13 -7.98 -9.90
C PRO A 12 7.44 -7.54 -11.19
N PRO A 13 6.10 -7.53 -11.26
CA PRO A 13 5.39 -7.01 -12.43
C PRO A 13 5.83 -5.57 -12.71
N SER A 14 6.33 -5.33 -13.93
CA SER A 14 6.80 -4.02 -14.38
C SER A 14 5.63 -3.05 -14.46
N TYR A 15 5.59 -2.06 -13.57
CA TYR A 15 4.67 -0.92 -13.68
C TYR A 15 5.31 0.12 -14.60
N SER A 16 4.68 0.38 -15.74
CA SER A 16 5.13 1.40 -16.69
C SER A 16 4.89 2.80 -16.10
N SER A 17 5.91 3.44 -15.52
CA SER A 17 5.83 4.84 -15.11
C SER A 17 6.40 5.76 -16.20
N ARG A 18 5.55 6.58 -16.83
CA ARG A 18 6.00 7.78 -17.57
C ARG A 18 5.53 9.04 -16.83
N ALA A 19 6.40 9.54 -15.99
CA ALA A 19 6.51 10.92 -15.50
C ALA A 19 7.90 11.03 -14.86
N GLY A 20 8.56 12.20 -14.95
CA GLY A 20 9.92 12.40 -14.43
C GLY A 20 10.06 11.85 -13.01
N ALA A 21 11.17 11.16 -12.73
CA ALA A 21 11.37 10.42 -11.48
C ALA A 21 11.12 11.35 -10.27
N PRO A 22 10.06 11.12 -9.47
CA PRO A 22 9.85 11.90 -8.28
C PRO A 22 11.02 11.64 -7.31
N SER A 23 11.55 12.71 -6.73
CA SER A 23 12.57 12.58 -5.70
C SER A 23 11.99 11.80 -4.52
N PRO A 24 12.60 10.69 -4.08
CA PRO A 24 12.15 9.95 -2.91
C PRO A 24 12.04 10.91 -1.71
N GLY A 25 10.84 11.03 -1.14
CA GLY A 25 10.60 11.89 0.04
C GLY A 25 10.00 13.26 -0.25
N ALA A 26 9.56 13.55 -1.48
CA ALA A 26 8.80 14.77 -1.79
C ALA A 26 7.45 14.87 -1.03
N SER A 27 6.91 13.73 -0.62
CA SER A 27 5.76 13.63 0.28
C SER A 27 5.99 12.52 1.30
N SER A 28 5.23 12.52 2.39
CA SER A 28 5.27 11.51 3.45
C SER A 28 3.87 11.21 3.95
N ILE A 29 3.61 9.96 4.31
CA ILE A 29 2.41 9.61 5.07
C ILE A 29 2.63 10.06 6.53
N VAL A 30 1.82 11.01 6.97
CA VAL A 30 1.86 11.56 8.34
C VAL A 30 0.78 10.93 9.23
N GLY A 31 -0.20 10.27 8.64
CA GLY A 31 -1.26 9.58 9.38
C GLY A 31 -2.06 8.61 8.52
N VAL A 32 -2.65 7.61 9.16
CA VAL A 32 -3.68 6.75 8.55
C VAL A 32 -4.86 6.64 9.48
N ARG A 33 -6.06 6.86 8.93
CA ARG A 33 -7.30 6.91 9.69
C ARG A 33 -8.30 5.93 9.12
N LEU A 34 -8.84 5.08 10.00
CA LEU A 34 -9.94 4.18 9.67
C LEU A 34 -11.22 4.65 10.34
N GLY A 35 -12.30 4.76 9.56
CA GLY A 35 -13.63 5.18 10.01
C GLY A 35 -14.73 4.25 9.52
N LYS A 36 -15.70 3.93 10.40
CA LYS A 36 -16.94 3.26 9.98
C LYS A 36 -17.82 4.28 9.27
N HIS A 37 -18.45 3.87 8.18
CA HIS A 37 -19.44 4.65 7.44
C HIS A 37 -20.60 3.73 7.06
N PRO A 38 -21.84 4.22 6.86
CA PRO A 38 -22.92 3.39 6.37
C PRO A 38 -22.51 2.58 5.11
N GLY A 39 -22.55 1.25 5.24
CA GLY A 39 -22.23 0.28 4.19
C GLY A 39 -20.76 0.18 3.76
N MET A 40 -19.81 0.83 4.44
CA MET A 40 -18.39 0.76 4.07
C MET A 40 -17.44 1.15 5.21
N THR A 41 -16.17 0.76 5.11
CA THR A 41 -15.11 1.35 5.93
C THR A 41 -14.32 2.35 5.10
N ARG A 42 -14.12 3.56 5.62
CA ARG A 42 -13.29 4.58 5.01
C ARG A 42 -11.86 4.44 5.53
N VAL A 43 -10.91 4.43 4.60
CA VAL A 43 -9.47 4.51 4.89
C VAL A 43 -8.99 5.84 4.33
N VAL A 44 -8.32 6.63 5.15
CA VAL A 44 -7.80 7.95 4.78
C VAL A 44 -6.30 7.96 5.04
N PHE A 45 -5.53 8.41 4.06
CA PHE A 45 -4.10 8.66 4.17
C PHE A 45 -3.90 10.17 4.29
N ASP A 46 -3.32 10.60 5.39
CA ASP A 46 -2.91 11.99 5.59
C ASP A 46 -1.49 12.12 5.03
N LEU A 47 -1.32 12.94 4.00
CA LEU A 47 -0.04 13.15 3.31
C LEU A 47 0.49 14.56 3.56
N SER A 48 1.81 14.72 3.69
CA SER A 48 2.43 16.04 3.83
C SER A 48 2.38 16.87 2.54
N ALA A 49 2.24 16.22 1.39
CA ALA A 49 2.04 16.83 0.08
C ALA A 49 1.28 15.87 -0.86
N LYS A 50 0.76 16.36 -1.98
CA LYS A 50 0.12 15.52 -3.00
C LYS A 50 1.09 14.45 -3.51
N ALA A 51 0.58 13.24 -3.72
CA ALA A 51 1.34 12.13 -4.26
C ALA A 51 0.48 11.25 -5.15
N ASP A 52 1.11 10.65 -6.16
CA ASP A 52 0.48 9.64 -6.99
C ASP A 52 0.44 8.30 -6.27
N TYR A 53 -0.61 7.52 -6.54
CA TYR A 53 -0.83 6.23 -5.90
C TYR A 53 -1.51 5.25 -6.83
N ALA A 54 -1.33 3.97 -6.52
CA ALA A 54 -2.04 2.87 -7.14
C ALA A 54 -2.59 1.93 -6.07
N TYR A 55 -3.59 1.13 -6.43
CA TYR A 55 -4.10 0.10 -5.54
C TYR A 55 -4.48 -1.17 -6.29
N VAL A 56 -4.46 -2.29 -5.57
CA VAL A 56 -4.92 -3.58 -6.05
C VAL A 56 -5.77 -4.24 -4.97
N VAL A 57 -6.90 -4.80 -5.39
CA VAL A 57 -7.69 -5.70 -4.55
C VAL A 57 -7.27 -7.13 -4.89
N SER A 58 -6.93 -7.91 -3.88
CA SER A 58 -6.62 -9.34 -4.05
C SER A 58 -7.75 -10.09 -4.76
N LYS A 59 -7.43 -11.22 -5.42
CA LYS A 59 -8.42 -12.02 -6.17
C LYS A 59 -9.61 -12.47 -5.32
N THR A 60 -9.38 -12.78 -4.04
CA THR A 60 -10.41 -13.19 -3.07
C THR A 60 -11.17 -12.00 -2.48
N GLY A 61 -10.71 -10.77 -2.71
CA GLY A 61 -11.27 -9.56 -2.12
C GLY A 61 -10.93 -9.38 -0.63
N THR A 62 -10.10 -10.23 -0.03
CA THR A 62 -9.83 -10.21 1.42
C THR A 62 -8.62 -9.38 1.81
N ALA A 63 -7.94 -8.77 0.84
CA ALA A 63 -6.85 -7.84 1.04
C ALA A 63 -6.85 -6.73 -0.02
N VAL A 64 -6.43 -5.54 0.38
CA VAL A 64 -6.17 -4.40 -0.52
C VAL A 64 -4.76 -3.90 -0.26
N ALA A 65 -4.00 -3.73 -1.34
CA ALA A 65 -2.66 -3.17 -1.33
C ALA A 65 -2.70 -1.78 -1.97
N VAL A 66 -2.06 -0.78 -1.36
CA VAL A 66 -1.94 0.59 -1.87
C VAL A 66 -0.46 0.96 -1.89
N SER A 67 0.02 1.38 -3.05
CA SER A 67 1.38 1.90 -3.24
C SER A 67 1.33 3.38 -3.54
N PHE A 68 2.36 4.11 -3.13
CA PHE A 68 2.52 5.52 -3.42
C PHE A 68 3.88 5.75 -4.07
N THR A 69 3.91 6.56 -5.13
CA THR A 69 5.14 6.85 -5.85
C THR A 69 5.85 8.06 -5.22
N GLY A 70 7.14 7.92 -4.89
CA GLY A 70 7.95 9.02 -4.34
C GLY A 70 7.60 9.43 -2.89
N VAL A 71 6.78 8.64 -2.19
CA VAL A 71 6.37 8.92 -0.81
C VAL A 71 7.33 8.27 0.18
N GLY A 72 7.82 9.05 1.14
CA GLY A 72 8.55 8.55 2.30
C GLY A 72 7.62 7.80 3.24
N TRP A 73 7.91 6.52 3.47
CA TRP A 73 7.15 5.68 4.40
C TRP A 73 7.78 5.70 5.79
N ARG A 74 6.96 5.97 6.80
CA ARG A 74 7.32 5.69 8.19
C ARG A 74 7.26 4.17 8.37
N ALA A 75 8.41 3.51 8.50
CA ALA A 75 8.45 2.08 8.77
C ALA A 75 7.80 1.80 10.14
N GLY A 76 6.76 0.97 10.16
CA GLY A 76 6.13 0.46 11.38
C GLY A 76 6.05 -1.05 11.29
N ALA A 77 6.96 -1.76 11.96
CA ALA A 77 7.15 -3.20 11.81
C ALA A 77 5.97 -4.05 12.31
N ALA A 78 5.05 -3.48 13.08
CA ALA A 78 3.88 -4.18 13.61
C ALA A 78 2.61 -3.80 12.85
N SER A 79 1.81 -4.82 12.50
CA SER A 79 0.45 -4.60 12.01
C SER A 79 -0.36 -3.82 13.05
N GLN A 80 -1.15 -2.90 12.54
CA GLN A 80 -2.05 -2.07 13.31
C GLN A 80 -3.45 -2.67 13.26
N ARG A 81 -4.18 -2.57 14.36
CA ARG A 81 -5.54 -3.09 14.44
C ARG A 81 -6.47 -2.34 13.47
N GLY A 82 -7.27 -3.09 12.73
CA GLY A 82 -8.26 -2.55 11.81
C GLY A 82 -9.53 -2.02 12.50
N LYS A 83 -10.48 -1.58 11.68
CA LYS A 83 -11.80 -1.12 12.11
C LYS A 83 -12.84 -1.48 11.06
N GLY A 84 -14.06 -1.82 11.49
CA GLY A 84 -15.14 -2.14 10.56
C GLY A 84 -14.87 -3.45 9.84
N VAL A 85 -14.84 -3.42 8.49
CA VAL A 85 -14.54 -4.62 7.69
C VAL A 85 -13.04 -4.93 7.62
N VAL A 86 -12.19 -3.98 8.00
CA VAL A 86 -10.73 -4.16 8.02
C VAL A 86 -10.34 -4.87 9.31
N SER A 87 -9.65 -6.01 9.20
CA SER A 87 -9.13 -6.77 10.34
C SER A 87 -7.87 -6.11 10.93
N ASP A 88 -6.94 -5.79 10.06
CA ASP A 88 -5.62 -5.24 10.37
C ASP A 88 -5.03 -4.56 9.13
N TYR A 89 -3.98 -3.79 9.34
CA TYR A 89 -3.21 -3.18 8.26
C TYR A 89 -1.73 -3.03 8.63
N SER A 90 -0.86 -2.93 7.65
CA SER A 90 0.59 -2.83 7.85
C SER A 90 1.25 -1.97 6.79
N PHE A 91 2.45 -1.49 7.11
CA PHE A 91 3.33 -0.78 6.19
C PHE A 91 4.59 -1.59 5.97
N THR A 92 4.90 -1.93 4.73
CA THR A 92 6.19 -2.48 4.36
C THR A 92 6.94 -1.48 3.49
N LYS A 93 8.27 -1.54 3.52
CA LYS A 93 9.13 -0.85 2.56
C LYS A 93 10.06 -1.87 1.94
N ASP A 94 10.34 -1.72 0.66
CA ASP A 94 11.38 -2.49 0.00
C ASP A 94 12.76 -1.83 0.19
N GLN A 95 13.77 -2.38 -0.46
CA GLN A 95 15.15 -1.85 -0.43
C GLN A 95 15.30 -0.55 -1.24
N SER A 96 14.37 -0.25 -2.16
CA SER A 96 14.36 0.97 -2.96
C SER A 96 13.71 2.16 -2.23
N GLY A 97 13.08 1.89 -1.08
CA GLY A 97 12.36 2.89 -0.30
C GLY A 97 10.91 3.09 -0.77
N GLU A 98 10.48 2.34 -1.79
CA GLU A 98 9.06 2.21 -2.11
C GLU A 98 8.38 1.44 -0.99
N GLY A 99 7.22 1.93 -0.59
CA GLY A 99 6.43 1.29 0.45
C GLY A 99 5.07 0.89 -0.03
N LEU A 100 4.53 -0.07 0.71
CA LEU A 100 3.25 -0.68 0.46
C LEU A 100 2.44 -0.65 1.75
N PHE A 101 1.25 -0.07 1.64
CA PHE A 101 0.22 -0.24 2.64
C PHE A 101 -0.61 -1.47 2.26
N THR A 102 -0.71 -2.41 3.19
CA THR A 102 -1.60 -3.57 3.02
C THR A 102 -2.65 -3.51 4.11
N LEU A 103 -3.91 -3.70 3.74
CA LEU A 103 -5.01 -3.94 4.67
C LEU A 103 -5.62 -5.31 4.39
N ASN A 104 -5.92 -6.03 5.47
CA ASN A 104 -6.66 -7.28 5.43
C ASN A 104 -8.11 -7.03 5.83
N ALA A 105 -9.04 -7.77 5.24
CA ALA A 105 -10.47 -7.63 5.46
C ALA A 105 -11.08 -8.94 5.95
N ASN A 106 -12.03 -8.84 6.87
CA ASN A 106 -12.75 -9.99 7.45
C ASN A 106 -13.69 -10.65 6.44
N VAL A 107 -14.03 -9.95 5.36
CA VAL A 107 -14.92 -10.39 4.28
C VAL A 107 -14.41 -9.88 2.95
N PRO A 108 -14.78 -10.48 1.81
CA PRO A 108 -14.47 -9.93 0.50
C PRO A 108 -14.96 -8.49 0.34
N VAL A 109 -14.08 -7.58 -0.07
CA VAL A 109 -14.37 -6.16 -0.30
C VAL A 109 -14.10 -5.76 -1.75
N LYS A 110 -14.70 -4.63 -2.14
CA LYS A 110 -14.37 -3.89 -3.36
C LYS A 110 -14.19 -2.42 -3.00
N ILE A 111 -13.33 -1.72 -3.72
CA ILE A 111 -13.24 -0.25 -3.57
C ILE A 111 -14.46 0.38 -4.24
N LYS A 112 -15.32 1.00 -3.42
CA LYS A 112 -16.55 1.64 -3.90
C LYS A 112 -16.30 3.03 -4.50
N ARG A 113 -15.38 3.79 -3.91
CA ARG A 113 -15.08 5.16 -4.32
C ARG A 113 -13.67 5.54 -3.85
N VAL A 114 -13.01 6.35 -4.66
CA VAL A 114 -11.70 6.92 -4.38
C VAL A 114 -11.83 8.44 -4.44
N PHE A 115 -11.16 9.13 -3.52
CA PHE A 115 -11.13 10.59 -3.47
C PHE A 115 -9.67 11.03 -3.57
N GLY A 116 -9.38 11.94 -4.50
CA GLY A 116 -8.09 12.63 -4.60
C GLY A 116 -8.28 14.13 -4.37
N LEU A 117 -7.18 14.81 -4.04
CA LEU A 117 -7.05 16.27 -4.06
C LEU A 117 -6.63 16.75 -5.46
#